data_AF-A0A7S0Y9U8-F1
#
_entry.id   AF-A0A7S0Y9U8-F1
#
_cell.length_a   1.000
_cell.length_b   1.000
_cell.length_c   1.000
_cell.angle_alpha   90.00
_cell.angle_beta   90.00
_cell.angle_gamma   90.00
#
_symmetry.space_group_name_H-M   'P 1'
#
loop_
_entity.id
_entity.type
_entity.pdbx_description
1 polymer ?
#
loop_
_entity_poly.entity_id
_entity_poly.type
_entity_poly.pdbx_seq_one_letter_code
_entity_poly.pdbx_strand_id
1 'polypeptide(L)'
;KLARAAMHRGRLYFRQGDYAEAARDFELCVEHGEGGRAMVDELERARARERTEGGDHYATLGVSKDASQEEIKRAFKKLALQHHPDKQSGNSVEVRSRSERVFKRVTQSYEILGDPGKRRTFDLSQGGWGGSFDE
;
A
#
# COMPACT_ATOMS: atom_id res chain seq x y z
N LYS A 1 2.30 -7.65 -26.45
CA LYS A 1 2.09 -8.91 -25.67
C LYS A 1 2.37 -8.71 -24.18
N LEU A 2 3.48 -8.07 -23.79
CA LEU A 2 3.77 -7.72 -22.39
C LEU A 2 2.82 -6.67 -21.79
N ALA A 3 2.54 -5.57 -22.51
CA ALA A 3 1.67 -4.51 -22.01
C ALA A 3 0.20 -4.97 -21.81
N ARG A 4 -0.38 -5.71 -22.75
CA ARG A 4 -1.72 -6.31 -22.57
C ARG A 4 -1.82 -7.25 -21.35
N ALA A 5 -0.76 -8.00 -21.03
CA ALA A 5 -0.71 -8.82 -19.81
C ALA A 5 -0.59 -7.96 -18.54
N ALA A 6 0.20 -6.88 -18.60
CA ALA A 6 0.32 -5.90 -17.53
C ALA A 6 -1.02 -5.20 -17.25
N MET A 7 -1.82 -4.87 -18.26
CA MET A 7 -3.16 -4.30 -18.08
C MET A 7 -4.06 -5.18 -17.22
N HIS A 8 -4.14 -6.48 -17.56
CA HIS A 8 -4.96 -7.42 -16.78
C HIS A 8 -4.43 -7.59 -15.37
N ARG A 9 -3.10 -7.65 -15.20
CA ARG A 9 -2.46 -7.77 -13.89
C ARG A 9 -2.66 -6.51 -13.02
N GLY A 10 -2.50 -5.32 -13.59
CA GLY A 10 -2.73 -4.05 -12.92
C GLY A 10 -4.16 -3.91 -12.42
N ARG A 11 -5.16 -4.35 -13.20
CA ARG A 11 -6.57 -4.38 -12.75
C ARG A 11 -6.81 -5.36 -11.61
N LEU A 12 -6.10 -6.49 -11.58
CA LEU A 12 -6.15 -7.42 -10.46
C LEU A 12 -5.54 -6.80 -9.21
N TYR A 13 -4.42 -6.08 -9.32
CA TYR A 13 -3.81 -5.36 -8.19
C TYR A 13 -4.70 -4.22 -7.71
N PHE A 14 -5.30 -3.45 -8.62
CA PHE A 14 -6.23 -2.38 -8.28
C PHE A 14 -7.44 -2.90 -7.48
N ARG A 15 -8.02 -4.05 -7.89
CA ARG A 15 -9.10 -4.71 -7.14
C ARG A 15 -8.63 -5.24 -5.79
N GLN A 16 -7.35 -5.61 -5.67
CA GLN A 16 -6.78 -6.11 -4.42
C GLN A 16 -6.43 -4.99 -3.42
N GLY A 17 -6.46 -3.72 -3.83
CA GLY A 17 -6.04 -2.57 -3.02
C GLY A 17 -4.53 -2.33 -3.06
N ASP A 18 -3.83 -2.98 -3.99
CA ASP A 18 -2.40 -2.82 -4.23
C ASP A 18 -2.20 -1.77 -5.32
N TYR A 19 -2.55 -0.53 -4.98
CA TYR A 19 -2.59 0.57 -5.94
C TYR A 19 -1.19 0.95 -6.47
N ALA A 20 -0.13 0.66 -5.71
CA ALA A 20 1.26 0.90 -6.14
C ALA A 20 1.68 -0.03 -7.29
N GLU A 21 1.46 -1.32 -7.14
CA GLU A 21 1.72 -2.30 -8.19
C GLU A 21 0.76 -2.12 -9.37
N ALA A 22 -0.49 -1.74 -9.11
CA ALA A 22 -1.43 -1.37 -10.16
C ALA A 22 -0.94 -0.17 -10.97
N ALA A 23 -0.45 0.88 -10.32
CA ALA A 23 0.08 2.07 -10.98
C ALA A 23 1.30 1.74 -11.85
N ARG A 24 2.21 0.88 -11.39
CA ARG A 24 3.37 0.43 -12.19
C ARG A 24 2.95 -0.34 -13.44
N ASP A 25 1.98 -1.24 -13.31
CA ASP A 25 1.48 -2.03 -14.43
C ASP A 25 0.71 -1.16 -15.44
N PHE A 26 -0.04 -0.16 -14.97
CA PHE A 26 -0.73 0.81 -15.83
C PHE A 26 0.24 1.77 -16.52
N GLU A 27 1.29 2.23 -15.83
CA GLU A 27 2.36 3.05 -16.42
C GLU A 27 3.04 2.31 -17.58
N LEU A 28 3.39 1.03 -17.40
CA LEU A 28 3.96 0.22 -18.46
C LEU A 28 3.04 0.12 -19.69
N CYS A 29 1.72 0.07 -19.48
CA CYS A 29 0.74 0.08 -20.56
C CYS A 29 0.71 1.42 -21.31
N VAL A 30 0.77 2.54 -20.56
CA VAL A 30 0.79 3.90 -21.12
C VAL A 30 2.07 4.12 -21.94
N GLU A 31 3.24 3.72 -21.43
CA GLU A 31 4.53 3.87 -22.14
C GLU A 31 4.56 3.14 -23.48
N HIS A 32 3.89 1.98 -23.57
CA HIS A 32 3.82 1.18 -24.79
C HIS A 32 2.63 1.57 -25.69
N GLY A 33 1.86 2.60 -25.31
CA GLY A 33 0.71 3.08 -26.07
C GLY A 33 -0.50 2.13 -26.09
N GLU A 34 -0.57 1.14 -25.19
CA GLU A 34 -1.73 0.24 -25.09
C GLU A 34 -2.80 0.83 -24.15
N GLY A 35 -4.05 0.90 -24.63
CA GLY A 35 -5.22 1.32 -23.82
C GLY A 35 -5.59 2.81 -23.86
N GLY A 36 -4.76 3.66 -24.47
CA GLY A 36 -5.09 5.07 -24.74
C GLY A 36 -5.50 5.86 -23.49
N ARG A 37 -6.43 6.81 -23.63
CA ARG A 37 -6.85 7.72 -22.55
C ARG A 37 -7.47 6.98 -21.34
N ALA A 38 -8.08 5.82 -21.54
CA ALA A 38 -8.65 5.02 -20.46
C ALA A 38 -7.56 4.48 -19.50
N MET A 39 -6.39 4.12 -20.04
CA MET A 39 -5.29 3.62 -19.21
C MET A 39 -4.62 4.72 -18.40
N VAL A 40 -4.59 5.94 -18.96
CA VAL A 40 -4.12 7.14 -18.23
C VAL A 40 -5.05 7.44 -17.05
N ASP A 41 -6.37 7.38 -17.24
CA ASP A 41 -7.34 7.56 -16.15
C ASP A 41 -7.23 6.44 -15.09
N GLU A 42 -7.03 5.17 -15.49
CA GLU A 42 -6.76 4.07 -14.55
C GLU A 42 -5.45 4.30 -13.76
N LEU A 43 -4.38 4.74 -14.42
CA LEU A 43 -3.10 5.09 -13.79
C LEU A 43 -3.25 6.24 -12.79
N GLU A 44 -3.95 7.31 -13.16
CA GLU A 44 -4.18 8.46 -12.29
C GLU A 44 -4.99 8.06 -11.06
N ARG A 45 -6.03 7.24 -11.22
CA ARG A 45 -6.81 6.69 -10.10
C ARG A 45 -5.97 5.81 -9.19
N ALA A 46 -5.13 4.94 -9.76
CA ALA A 46 -4.23 4.10 -8.99
C ALA A 46 -3.23 4.94 -8.19
N ARG A 47 -2.61 5.95 -8.80
CA ARG A 47 -1.69 6.87 -8.11
C ARG A 47 -2.37 7.73 -7.05
N ALA A 48 -3.61 8.17 -7.28
CA ALA A 48 -4.37 8.92 -6.29
C ALA A 48 -4.66 8.03 -5.06
N ARG A 49 -5.14 6.81 -5.30
CA ARG A 49 -5.38 5.80 -4.25
C ARG A 49 -4.10 5.38 -3.55
N GLU A 50 -2.99 5.23 -4.27
CA GLU A 50 -1.67 4.95 -3.69
C GLU A 50 -1.23 6.10 -2.78
N ARG A 51 -1.42 7.35 -3.19
CA ARG A 51 -1.08 8.50 -2.35
C ARG A 51 -1.89 8.53 -1.05
N THR A 52 -3.17 8.19 -1.11
CA THR A 52 -4.08 8.25 0.05
C THR A 52 -4.09 6.96 0.90
N GLU A 53 -3.74 5.80 0.33
CA GLU A 53 -3.84 4.50 1.01
C GLU A 53 -2.50 3.76 1.12
N GLY A 54 -1.52 4.08 0.27
CA GLY A 54 -0.16 3.53 0.26
C GLY A 54 0.85 4.37 1.04
N GLY A 55 0.58 5.67 1.23
CA GLY A 55 1.36 6.55 2.11
C GLY A 55 0.98 6.42 3.59
N ASP A 56 -0.28 6.08 3.89
CA ASP A 56 -0.78 6.00 5.26
C ASP A 56 -0.50 4.63 5.91
N HIS A 57 0.61 4.55 6.67
CA HIS A 57 0.89 3.39 7.53
C HIS A 57 -0.25 3.11 8.52
N TYR A 58 -0.98 4.14 8.93
CA TYR A 58 -2.15 4.04 9.80
C TYR A 58 -3.29 3.30 9.08
N ALA A 59 -3.59 3.67 7.84
CA ALA A 59 -4.59 3.00 7.01
C ALA A 59 -4.21 1.54 6.73
N THR A 60 -2.92 1.26 6.50
CA THR A 60 -2.41 -0.12 6.30
C THR A 60 -2.64 -1.00 7.52
N LEU A 61 -2.53 -0.46 8.74
CA LEU A 61 -2.85 -1.17 9.97
C LEU A 61 -4.36 -1.13 10.30
N GLY A 62 -5.15 -0.35 9.57
CA GLY A 62 -6.58 -0.15 9.85
C GLY A 62 -6.83 0.61 11.14
N VAL A 63 -5.92 1.51 11.52
CA VAL A 63 -6.01 2.34 12.73
C VAL A 63 -6.08 3.82 12.36
N SER A 64 -6.61 4.64 13.27
CA SER A 64 -6.61 6.09 13.08
C SER A 64 -5.20 6.67 13.23
N LYS A 65 -4.95 7.85 12.66
CA LYS A 65 -3.71 8.63 12.90
C LYS A 65 -3.51 8.99 14.37
N ASP A 66 -4.61 9.14 15.11
CA ASP A 66 -4.66 9.40 16.55
C ASP A 66 -4.53 8.12 17.40
N ALA A 67 -4.38 6.95 16.77
CA ALA A 67 -4.31 5.68 17.50
C ALA A 67 -3.14 5.63 18.48
N SER A 68 -3.38 4.99 19.62
CA SER A 68 -2.35 4.77 20.63
C SER A 68 -1.37 3.66 20.21
N GLN A 69 -0.16 3.65 20.79
CA GLN A 69 0.82 2.59 20.51
C GLN A 69 0.27 1.19 20.81
N GLU A 70 -0.60 1.07 21.81
CA GLU A 70 -1.27 -0.19 22.15
C GLU A 70 -2.24 -0.64 21.05
N GLU A 71 -2.98 0.28 20.44
CA GLU A 71 -3.88 0.00 19.32
C GLU A 71 -3.12 -0.42 18.07
N ILE A 72 -2.03 0.30 17.75
CA ILE A 72 -1.12 -0.03 16.64
C ILE A 72 -0.56 -1.45 16.82
N LYS A 73 -0.08 -1.79 18.02
CA LYS A 73 0.46 -3.11 18.34
C LYS A 73 -0.61 -4.20 18.28
N ARG A 74 -1.83 -3.91 18.73
CA ARG A 74 -2.97 -4.84 18.70
C ARG A 74 -3.42 -5.11 17.26
N ALA A 75 -3.51 -4.06 16.44
CA ALA A 75 -3.84 -4.17 15.02
C ALA A 75 -2.79 -4.97 14.25
N PHE A 76 -1.51 -4.66 14.46
CA PHE A 76 -0.38 -5.42 13.91
C PHE A 76 -0.49 -6.91 14.27
N LYS A 77 -0.64 -7.26 15.55
CA LYS A 77 -0.79 -8.66 15.97
C LYS A 77 -1.97 -9.36 15.29
N LYS A 78 -3.12 -8.69 15.18
CA LYS A 78 -4.32 -9.24 14.54
C LYS A 78 -4.07 -9.51 13.05
N LEU A 79 -3.46 -8.58 12.34
CA LEU A 79 -3.17 -8.72 10.90
C LEU A 79 -2.05 -9.73 10.64
N ALA A 80 -0.99 -9.72 11.46
CA ALA A 80 0.11 -10.67 11.38
C ALA A 80 -0.38 -12.12 11.56
N LEU A 81 -1.28 -12.37 12.52
CA LEU A 81 -1.87 -13.71 12.72
C LEU A 81 -2.81 -14.13 11.58
N GLN A 82 -3.53 -13.19 10.97
CA GLN A 82 -4.41 -13.47 9.83
C GLN A 82 -3.62 -13.82 8.57
N HIS A 83 -2.53 -13.11 8.31
CA HIS A 83 -1.72 -13.27 7.09
C HIS A 83 -0.45 -14.08 7.28
N HIS A 84 -0.26 -14.72 8.45
CA HIS A 84 0.93 -15.51 8.76
C HIS A 84 1.10 -16.68 7.76
N PRO A 85 2.31 -16.90 7.20
CA PRO A 85 2.55 -17.97 6.22
C PRO A 85 2.18 -19.36 6.76
N ASP A 86 2.39 -19.62 8.05
CA ASP A 86 2.03 -20.88 8.72
C ASP A 86 0.53 -21.21 8.54
N LYS A 87 -0.36 -20.22 8.75
CA LYS A 87 -1.81 -20.39 8.58
C LYS A 87 -2.24 -20.48 7.12
N GLN A 88 -1.43 -19.99 6.19
CA GLN A 88 -1.72 -20.05 4.76
C GLN A 88 -1.09 -21.24 4.04
N SER A 89 -0.34 -22.09 4.76
CA SER A 89 0.27 -23.30 4.20
C SER A 89 -0.73 -24.24 3.53
N GLY A 90 -1.99 -24.26 4.00
CA GLY A 90 -3.07 -25.06 3.42
C GLY A 90 -3.86 -24.39 2.29
N ASN A 91 -3.53 -23.15 1.92
CA ASN A 91 -4.28 -22.36 0.94
C ASN A 91 -3.60 -22.31 -0.44
N SER A 92 -4.38 -21.95 -1.46
CA SER A 92 -3.90 -21.80 -2.84
C SER A 92 -2.71 -20.84 -2.94
N VAL A 93 -1.85 -21.04 -3.95
CA VAL A 93 -0.63 -20.24 -4.19
C VAL A 93 -0.94 -18.73 -4.25
N GLU A 94 -2.08 -18.35 -4.83
CA GLU A 94 -2.52 -16.96 -4.92
C GLU A 94 -2.80 -16.33 -3.55
N VAL A 95 -3.48 -17.07 -2.66
CA VAL A 95 -3.79 -16.63 -1.29
C VAL A 95 -2.52 -16.49 -0.45
N ARG A 96 -1.54 -17.39 -0.63
CA ARG A 96 -0.23 -17.30 0.02
C ARG A 96 0.53 -16.06 -0.45
N SER A 97 0.59 -15.83 -1.76
CA SER A 97 1.27 -14.64 -2.33
C SER A 97 0.63 -13.33 -1.86
N ARG A 98 -0.71 -13.27 -1.79
CA ARG A 98 -1.42 -12.10 -1.28
C ARG A 98 -1.15 -11.88 0.21
N SER A 99 -1.20 -12.94 1.01
CA SER A 99 -0.95 -12.85 2.46
C SER A 99 0.48 -12.43 2.76
N GLU A 100 1.48 -12.93 2.01
CA GLU A 100 2.86 -12.50 2.16
C GLU A 100 3.02 -10.99 1.89
N ARG A 101 2.37 -10.45 0.86
CA ARG A 101 2.40 -9.01 0.55
C ARG A 101 1.76 -8.17 1.65
N VAL A 102 0.56 -8.56 2.10
CA VAL A 102 -0.12 -7.85 3.19
C VAL A 102 0.72 -7.91 4.46
N PHE A 103 1.29 -9.07 4.79
CA PHE A 103 2.18 -9.24 5.94
C PHE A 103 3.41 -8.32 5.87
N LYS A 104 4.05 -8.22 4.69
CA LYS A 104 5.17 -7.28 4.47
C LYS A 104 4.74 -5.82 4.70
N ARG A 105 3.61 -5.39 4.12
CA ARG A 105 3.09 -4.01 4.28
C ARG A 105 2.75 -3.68 5.74
N VAL A 106 2.10 -4.61 6.42
CA VAL A 106 1.75 -4.51 7.85
C VAL A 106 2.99 -4.45 8.73
N THR A 107 4.01 -5.26 8.42
CA THR A 107 5.29 -5.25 9.14
C THR A 107 6.01 -3.93 8.96
N GLN A 108 6.17 -3.45 7.73
CA GLN A 108 6.79 -2.16 7.44
C GLN A 108 6.07 -0.99 8.13
N SER A 109 4.73 -1.01 8.14
CA SER A 109 3.93 0.02 8.81
C SER A 109 4.14 -0.01 10.33
N TYR A 110 4.21 -1.20 10.93
CA TYR A 110 4.51 -1.34 12.35
C TYR A 110 5.95 -0.97 12.70
N GLU A 111 6.93 -1.19 11.81
CA GLU A 111 8.31 -0.76 12.03
C GLU A 111 8.46 0.76 12.12
N ILE A 112 7.56 1.51 11.48
CA ILE A 112 7.54 2.97 11.49
C ILE A 112 6.66 3.49 12.62
N LEU A 113 5.43 2.99 12.75
CA LEU A 113 4.46 3.49 13.73
C LEU A 113 4.62 2.89 15.14
N GLY A 114 5.15 1.67 15.24
CA GLY A 114 5.32 0.95 16.50
C GLY A 114 6.42 1.54 17.37
N ASP A 115 7.42 2.20 16.77
CA ASP A 115 8.42 2.97 17.49
C ASP A 115 8.01 4.45 17.58
N PRO A 116 7.89 5.03 18.78
CA PRO A 116 7.44 6.41 18.94
C PRO A 116 8.41 7.42 18.31
N GLY A 117 9.70 7.12 18.25
CA GLY A 117 10.70 7.97 17.60
C GLY A 117 10.53 7.99 16.09
N LYS A 118 10.42 6.82 15.46
CA LYS A 118 10.16 6.69 14.01
C LYS A 118 8.79 7.25 13.63
N ARG A 119 7.76 7.01 14.44
CA ARG A 119 6.41 7.55 14.23
C ARG A 119 6.45 9.07 14.17
N ARG A 120 7.16 9.71 15.11
CA ARG A 120 7.30 11.17 15.14
C ARG A 120 8.02 11.69 13.89
N THR A 121 9.11 11.05 13.47
CA THR A 121 9.82 11.44 12.24
C THR A 121 8.95 11.27 10.99
N PHE A 122 8.15 10.21 10.94
CA PHE A 122 7.21 9.96 9.86
C PHE A 122 6.06 10.98 9.83
N ASP A 123 5.50 11.32 10.99
CA ASP A 123 4.45 12.34 11.12
C ASP A 123 4.96 13.73 10.71
N LEU A 124 6.21 14.05 11.10
CA LEU A 124 6.89 15.28 10.69
C LEU A 124 7.18 15.34 9.19
N SER A 125 7.47 14.21 8.54
CA SER A 125 7.76 14.15 7.10
C SER A 125 6.49 14.15 6.23
N GLN A 126 5.42 13.50 6.69
CA GLN A 126 4.10 13.53 6.03
C GLN A 126 3.35 14.84 6.27
N GLY A 127 3.55 15.46 7.43
CA GLY A 127 2.88 16.68 7.85
C GLY A 127 3.34 17.96 7.16
N GLY A 128 4.28 17.88 6.20
CA GLY A 128 4.72 19.02 5.41
C GLY A 128 5.30 20.15 6.26
N TRP A 129 6.62 20.18 6.40
CA TRP A 129 7.33 21.46 6.45
C TRP A 129 7.21 22.16 5.08
N GLY A 130 5.98 22.55 4.74
CA GLY A 130 5.64 23.59 3.77
C GLY A 130 5.26 24.88 4.49
N GLY A 131 5.87 25.11 5.66
CA GLY A 131 5.75 26.37 6.39
C GLY A 131 6.64 27.40 5.70
N SER A 132 6.01 28.36 5.04
CA SER A 132 6.57 29.67 4.70
C SER A 132 7.47 30.13 5.85
N PHE A 133 8.79 30.15 5.63
CA PHE A 133 9.68 30.99 6.41
C PHE A 133 9.62 32.35 5.71
N ASP A 134 8.62 33.15 6.09
CA ASP A 134 8.60 34.58 5.80
C ASP A 134 9.77 35.22 6.55
N GLU A 135 10.75 35.74 5.81
CA GLU A 135 11.67 36.80 6.26
C GLU A 135 12.07 37.70 5.09
#